data_AF-A0A7S1WM38-F1
#
_entry.id   AF-A0A7S1WM38-F1
#
_cell.length_a   1.000
_cell.length_b   1.000
_cell.length_c   1.000
_cell.angle_alpha   90.00
_cell.angle_beta   90.00
_cell.angle_gamma   90.00
#
_symmetry.space_group_name_H-M   'P 1'
#
loop_
_entity.id
_entity.type
_entity.pdbx_description
1 polymer ?
#
loop_
_entity_poly.entity_id
_entity_poly.type
_entity_poly.pdbx_seq_one_letter_code
_entity_poly.pdbx_strand_id
1 'polypeptide(L)'
;REWFVVRKAEVQMTSDNVLLPHVKMGVEAREQIQGENGLEDVRTTRQNHPLVKYADSFTHNFDLIAERKSVVFHLRELAKASVLAKFLVESELGLDDSWLTAAGEAEEACCLEIPQLWNERAYSQIRVQDGKIVDLGEGCGTHLHRLYGGVQFGLDKFQLSGARQP
;
A
#
# COMPACT_ATOMS: atom_id res chain seq x y z
N ARG A 1 3.18 -11.24 1.05
CA ARG A 1 2.15 -10.25 0.65
C ARG A 1 2.84 -8.99 0.18
N GLU A 2 2.36 -8.32 -0.86
CA GLU A 2 3.04 -7.15 -1.45
C GLU A 2 2.41 -5.85 -0.96
N TRP A 3 3.20 -4.96 -0.39
CA TRP A 3 2.73 -3.70 0.19
C TRP A 3 3.36 -2.51 -0.51
N PHE A 4 2.52 -1.63 -1.04
CA PHE A 4 2.97 -0.37 -1.61
C PHE A 4 3.23 0.64 -0.51
N VAL A 5 4.45 1.20 -0.49
CA VAL A 5 4.93 2.08 0.57
C VAL A 5 5.58 3.33 0.01
N VAL A 6 5.60 4.39 0.81
CA VAL A 6 6.44 5.56 0.57
C VAL A 6 7.76 5.35 1.30
N ARG A 7 8.88 5.29 0.57
CA ARG A 7 10.24 5.14 1.13
C ARG A 7 10.89 6.48 1.44
N LYS A 8 10.54 7.53 0.68
CA LYS A 8 10.95 8.91 0.91
C LYS A 8 9.79 9.84 0.59
N ALA A 9 9.60 10.88 1.41
CA ALA A 9 8.68 11.97 1.15
C ALA A 9 9.36 13.29 1.53
N GLU A 10 9.21 14.30 0.69
CA GLU A 10 9.65 15.67 0.95
C GLU A 10 8.77 16.65 0.18
N VAL A 11 8.69 17.89 0.65
CA VAL A 11 8.05 18.99 -0.07
C VAL A 11 9.10 20.06 -0.28
N GLN A 12 9.30 20.46 -1.54
CA GLN A 12 10.24 21.52 -1.92
C GLN A 12 9.45 22.77 -2.26
N MET A 13 10.02 23.94 -1.99
CA MET A 13 9.48 25.23 -2.44
C MET A 13 10.38 25.78 -3.54
N THR A 14 9.80 26.15 -4.68
CA THR A 14 10.51 26.81 -5.77
C THR A 14 10.69 28.32 -5.51
N SER A 15 11.53 28.99 -6.31
CA SER A 15 11.74 30.45 -6.21
C SER A 15 10.49 31.28 -6.50
N ASP A 16 9.52 30.72 -7.21
CA ASP A 16 8.21 31.30 -7.51
C ASP A 16 7.11 30.86 -6.51
N ASN A 17 7.50 30.33 -5.35
CA ASN A 17 6.61 29.93 -4.26
C ASN A 17 5.64 28.79 -4.62
N VAL A 18 6.06 27.86 -5.48
CA VAL A 18 5.31 26.64 -5.79
C VAL A 18 5.79 25.50 -4.90
N LEU A 19 4.84 24.84 -4.22
CA LEU A 19 5.10 23.63 -3.46
C LEU A 19 5.15 22.42 -4.39
N LEU A 20 6.27 21.70 -4.38
CA LEU A 20 6.51 20.50 -5.17
C LEU A 20 6.66 19.29 -4.25
N PRO A 21 5.63 18.44 -4.09
CA PRO A 21 5.76 17.19 -3.36
C PRO A 21 6.59 16.19 -4.18
N HIS A 22 7.60 15.62 -3.54
CA HIS A 22 8.44 14.57 -4.10
C HIS A 22 8.36 13.32 -3.22
N VAL A 23 8.07 12.18 -3.86
CA VAL A 23 7.95 10.89 -3.18
C VAL A 23 8.78 9.84 -3.91
N LYS A 24 9.44 8.98 -3.14
CA LYS A 24 10.03 7.74 -3.64
C LYS A 24 9.18 6.57 -3.19
N MET A 25 8.42 6.01 -4.12
CA MET A 25 7.59 4.84 -3.86
C MET A 25 8.42 3.56 -3.84
N GLY A 26 7.85 2.50 -3.27
CA GLY A 26 8.41 1.16 -3.36
C GLY A 26 7.37 0.10 -3.02
N VAL A 27 7.80 -1.14 -3.13
CA VAL A 27 7.03 -2.32 -2.72
C VAL A 27 7.83 -3.06 -1.64
N GLU A 28 7.11 -3.60 -0.66
CA GLU A 28 7.65 -4.45 0.40
C GLU A 28 6.94 -5.80 0.37
N ALA A 29 7.71 -6.88 0.35
CA ALA A 29 7.17 -8.18 0.68
C ALA A 29 7.06 -8.30 2.21
N ARG A 30 5.88 -8.66 2.70
CA ARG A 30 5.60 -8.93 4.13
C ARG A 30 5.11 -10.36 4.33
N GLU A 31 5.69 -11.05 5.31
CA GLU A 31 5.23 -12.38 5.74
C GLU A 31 4.03 -12.22 6.68
N GLN A 32 3.11 -13.17 6.65
CA GLN A 32 2.01 -13.22 7.61
C GLN A 32 2.39 -14.21 8.71
N ILE A 33 2.31 -13.78 9.97
CA ILE A 33 2.60 -14.61 11.14
C ILE A 33 1.40 -14.66 12.08
N GLN A 34 1.39 -15.64 12.97
CA GLN A 34 0.43 -15.71 14.07
C GLN A 34 0.95 -14.82 15.21
N GLY A 35 0.33 -13.66 15.40
CA GLY A 35 0.53 -12.77 16.54
C GLY A 35 -0.49 -13.00 17.66
N GLU A 36 -0.40 -12.20 18.72
CA GLU A 36 -1.28 -12.29 19.90
C GLU A 36 -2.76 -11.99 19.57
N ASN A 37 -2.99 -11.13 18.58
CA ASN A 37 -4.32 -10.70 18.13
C ASN A 37 -4.79 -11.38 16.84
N GLY A 38 -4.18 -12.52 16.48
CA GLY A 38 -4.48 -13.23 15.23
C GLY A 38 -3.37 -13.07 14.19
N LEU A 39 -3.72 -13.21 12.90
CA LEU A 39 -2.74 -13.13 11.81
C LEU A 39 -2.35 -11.68 11.53
N GLU A 40 -1.05 -11.40 11.54
CA GLU A 40 -0.47 -10.08 11.29
C GLU A 40 0.63 -10.12 10.22
N ASP A 41 0.76 -9.04 9.45
CA ASP A 41 1.80 -8.91 8.43
C ASP A 41 3.07 -8.27 9.03
N VAL A 42 4.15 -9.04 9.13
CA VAL A 42 5.45 -8.52 9.59
C VAL A 42 6.22 -7.83 8.47
N ARG A 43 6.83 -6.69 8.80
CA ARG A 43 7.60 -5.87 7.86
C ARG A 43 8.86 -6.56 7.33
N THR A 44 9.36 -7.57 8.03
CA THR A 44 10.59 -8.28 7.66
C THR A 44 10.25 -9.63 7.06
N THR A 45 10.51 -9.79 5.76
CA THR A 45 10.48 -11.08 5.07
C THR A 45 11.90 -11.62 4.93
N ARG A 46 12.06 -12.95 4.90
CA ARG A 46 13.38 -13.57 4.68
C ARG A 46 13.97 -13.09 3.34
N GLN A 47 15.23 -12.63 3.32
CA GLN A 47 15.84 -12.06 2.11
C GLN A 47 15.83 -13.01 0.88
N ASN A 48 15.93 -14.32 1.11
CA ASN A 48 15.90 -15.32 0.05
C ASN A 48 14.48 -15.68 -0.43
N HIS A 49 13.44 -15.04 0.09
CA HIS A 49 12.06 -15.30 -0.30
C HIS A 49 11.76 -14.77 -1.72
N PRO A 50 11.12 -15.54 -2.61
CA PRO A 50 10.84 -15.11 -3.99
C PRO A 50 10.09 -13.77 -4.10
N LEU A 51 9.14 -13.52 -3.18
CA LEU A 51 8.41 -12.25 -3.12
C LEU A 51 9.31 -11.04 -2.81
N VAL A 52 10.39 -11.21 -2.03
CA VAL A 52 11.34 -10.10 -1.79
C VAL A 52 12.03 -9.70 -3.08
N LYS A 53 12.49 -10.69 -3.87
CA LYS A 53 13.11 -10.43 -5.18
C LYS A 53 12.14 -9.73 -6.13
N TYR A 54 10.87 -10.13 -6.10
CA TYR A 54 9.82 -9.44 -6.87
C TYR A 54 9.63 -8.00 -6.40
N ALA A 55 9.45 -7.78 -5.10
CA ALA A 55 9.27 -6.45 -4.50
C ALA A 55 10.45 -5.51 -4.81
N ASP A 56 11.69 -6.04 -4.75
CA ASP A 56 12.90 -5.28 -5.08
C ASP A 56 12.95 -4.91 -6.56
N SER A 57 12.68 -5.87 -7.45
CA SER A 57 12.61 -5.61 -8.89
C SER A 57 11.51 -4.62 -9.24
N PHE A 58 10.34 -4.73 -8.61
CA PHE A 58 9.24 -3.78 -8.81
C PHE A 58 9.64 -2.39 -8.30
N THR A 59 10.23 -2.31 -7.11
CA THR A 59 10.72 -1.04 -6.53
C THR A 59 11.74 -0.37 -7.43
N HIS A 60 12.70 -1.14 -7.96
CA HIS A 60 13.72 -0.61 -8.86
C HIS A 60 13.10 0.01 -10.13
N ASN A 61 12.03 -0.60 -10.65
CA ASN A 61 11.36 -0.17 -11.86
C ASN A 61 10.10 0.67 -11.58
N PHE A 62 9.89 1.14 -10.35
CA PHE A 62 8.59 1.68 -9.94
C PHE A 62 8.13 2.83 -10.84
N ASP A 63 9.01 3.79 -11.11
CA ASP A 63 8.66 4.96 -11.91
C ASP A 63 8.36 4.61 -13.36
N LEU A 64 9.14 3.70 -13.96
CA LEU A 64 8.86 3.17 -15.31
C LEU A 64 7.53 2.42 -15.38
N ILE A 65 7.19 1.68 -14.32
CA ILE A 65 5.91 0.98 -14.22
C ILE A 65 4.78 2.00 -14.07
N ALA A 66 4.96 3.03 -13.23
CA ALA A 66 3.98 4.09 -13.04
C ALA A 66 3.67 4.81 -14.37
N GLU A 67 4.69 5.16 -15.15
CA GLU A 67 4.51 5.78 -16.48
C GLU A 67 3.67 4.92 -17.44
N ARG A 68 3.73 3.59 -17.30
CA ARG A 68 3.07 2.64 -18.22
C ARG A 68 1.76 2.08 -17.68
N LYS A 69 1.49 2.21 -16.38
CA LYS A 69 0.34 1.60 -15.69
C LYS A 69 -0.37 2.67 -14.88
N SER A 70 -1.52 3.10 -15.39
CA SER A 70 -2.33 4.18 -14.79
C SER A 70 -2.63 3.97 -13.30
N VAL A 71 -2.94 2.74 -12.87
CA VAL A 71 -3.20 2.45 -11.46
C VAL A 71 -1.98 2.73 -10.56
N VAL A 72 -0.77 2.45 -11.05
CA VAL A 72 0.48 2.70 -10.30
C VAL A 72 0.85 4.17 -10.36
N PHE A 73 0.59 4.84 -11.50
CA PHE A 73 0.66 6.30 -11.61
C PHE A 73 -0.23 6.98 -10.58
N HIS A 74 -1.52 6.67 -10.56
CA HIS A 74 -2.48 7.27 -9.63
C HIS A 74 -2.13 6.97 -8.17
N LEU A 75 -1.59 5.79 -7.88
CA LEU A 75 -1.08 5.48 -6.54
C LEU A 75 0.07 6.40 -6.13
N ARG A 76 0.99 6.71 -7.04
CA ARG A 76 2.10 7.66 -6.79
C ARG A 76 1.58 9.09 -6.62
N GLU A 77 0.66 9.52 -7.46
CA GLU A 77 0.09 10.88 -7.37
C GLU A 77 -0.77 11.05 -6.11
N LEU A 78 -1.50 10.01 -5.69
CA LEU A 78 -2.19 9.99 -4.40
C LEU A 78 -1.18 10.15 -3.25
N ALA A 79 -0.06 9.42 -3.28
CA ALA A 79 0.98 9.57 -2.26
C ALA A 79 1.55 11.00 -2.20
N LYS A 80 1.80 11.63 -3.36
CA LYS A 80 2.23 13.05 -3.42
C LYS A 80 1.18 13.98 -2.83
N ALA A 81 -0.09 13.78 -3.17
CA ALA A 81 -1.19 14.60 -2.66
C ALA A 81 -1.32 14.47 -1.14
N SER A 82 -1.21 13.24 -0.61
CA SER A 82 -1.23 13.01 0.85
C SER A 82 -0.03 13.62 1.57
N VAL A 83 1.17 13.57 0.96
CA VAL A 83 2.37 14.23 1.49
C VAL A 83 2.20 15.75 1.53
N LEU A 84 1.68 16.34 0.45
CA LEU A 84 1.41 17.77 0.40
C LEU A 84 0.34 18.17 1.45
N ALA A 85 -0.76 17.43 1.53
CA ALA A 85 -1.80 17.69 2.53
C ALA A 85 -1.24 17.65 3.96
N LYS A 86 -0.44 16.62 4.28
CA LYS A 86 0.24 16.53 5.58
C LYS A 86 1.16 17.73 5.80
N PHE A 87 1.98 18.11 4.83
CA PHE A 87 2.85 19.28 4.95
C PHE A 87 2.07 20.57 5.25
N LEU A 88 0.95 20.80 4.56
CA LEU A 88 0.13 22.00 4.78
C LEU A 88 -0.47 22.03 6.19
N VAL A 89 -0.98 20.89 6.67
CA VAL A 89 -1.52 20.74 8.03
C VAL A 89 -0.43 20.92 9.08
N GLU A 90 0.73 20.27 8.91
CA GLU A 90 1.84 20.34 9.88
C GLU A 90 2.56 21.70 9.87
N SER A 91 2.44 22.48 8.78
CA SER A 91 3.02 23.82 8.67
C SER A 91 2.11 24.91 9.24
N GLU A 92 0.93 24.54 9.75
CA GLU A 92 -0.09 25.46 10.28
C GLU A 92 -0.39 26.61 9.31
N LEU A 93 -0.35 26.32 8.00
CA LEU A 93 -0.70 27.32 7.00
C LEU A 93 -2.18 27.67 7.19
N GLY A 94 -2.49 28.96 7.17
CA GLY A 94 -3.85 29.48 7.23
C GLY A 94 -4.62 29.13 5.96
N LEU A 95 -5.00 27.86 5.82
CA LEU A 95 -5.88 27.38 4.78
C LEU A 95 -7.30 27.81 5.12
N ASP A 96 -8.06 28.17 4.09
CA ASP A 96 -9.48 28.46 4.24
C ASP A 96 -10.24 27.19 4.63
N ASP A 97 -11.20 27.30 5.55
CA ASP A 97 -11.99 26.16 6.06
C ASP A 97 -12.71 25.38 4.95
N SER A 98 -12.97 26.01 3.79
CA SER A 98 -13.51 25.34 2.61
C SER A 98 -12.61 24.20 2.11
N TRP A 99 -11.29 24.27 2.31
CA TRP A 99 -10.38 23.19 1.95
C TRP A 99 -10.51 21.97 2.87
N LEU A 100 -10.82 22.20 4.15
CA LEU A 100 -11.00 21.15 5.14
C LEU A 100 -12.41 20.53 5.07
N THR A 101 -13.38 21.31 4.62
CA THR A 101 -14.80 20.92 4.50
C THR A 101 -15.22 20.53 3.08
N ALA A 102 -14.33 20.66 2.09
CA ALA A 102 -14.58 20.21 0.71
C ALA A 102 -14.71 18.69 0.60
N ALA A 103 -14.09 17.93 1.50
CA ALA A 103 -14.40 16.52 1.63
C ALA A 103 -15.82 16.40 2.20
N GLY A 104 -16.74 15.78 1.46
CA GLY A 104 -18.06 15.42 1.99
C GLY A 104 -17.95 14.51 3.22
N GLU A 105 -19.08 14.16 3.82
CA GLU A 105 -19.10 13.19 4.93
C GLU A 105 -18.30 11.94 4.53
N ALA A 106 -17.18 11.73 5.24
CA ALA A 106 -16.37 10.55 5.01
C ALA A 106 -17.20 9.36 5.49
N GLU A 107 -17.65 8.52 4.56
CA GLU A 107 -18.11 7.19 4.94
C GLU A 107 -16.95 6.52 5.66
N GLU A 108 -17.17 6.08 6.91
CA GLU A 108 -16.20 5.25 7.61
C GLU A 108 -15.83 4.10 6.68
N ALA A 109 -14.53 3.93 6.45
CA ALA A 109 -14.03 2.88 5.57
C ALA A 109 -14.67 1.55 6.00
N CYS A 110 -15.49 0.98 5.11
CA CYS A 110 -16.15 -0.28 5.41
C CYS A 110 -15.07 -1.33 5.69
N CYS A 111 -15.10 -1.87 6.92
CA CYS A 111 -14.24 -2.93 7.43
C CYS A 111 -12.73 -2.83 7.05
N LEU A 112 -11.91 -2.30 7.97
CA LEU A 112 -10.44 -2.48 7.95
C LEU A 112 -9.99 -3.92 8.20
N GLU A 113 -10.92 -4.87 8.34
CA GLU A 113 -10.58 -6.29 8.39
C GLU A 113 -9.86 -6.67 7.09
N ILE A 114 -8.61 -7.10 7.22
CA ILE A 114 -7.89 -7.77 6.13
C ILE A 114 -8.83 -8.86 5.62
N PRO A 115 -9.24 -8.86 4.34
CA PRO A 115 -10.09 -9.94 3.83
C PRO A 115 -9.34 -11.27 3.94
N GLN A 116 -9.55 -11.96 5.06
CA GLN A 116 -9.04 -13.30 5.30
C GLN A 116 -9.97 -14.33 4.64
N LEU A 117 -11.23 -13.93 4.41
CA LEU A 117 -12.38 -14.81 4.12
C LEU A 117 -12.67 -15.07 2.64
N TRP A 118 -12.07 -14.36 1.67
CA TRP A 118 -12.13 -14.86 0.28
C TRP A 118 -11.29 -16.15 0.11
N ASN A 119 -10.44 -16.46 1.10
CA ASN A 119 -9.72 -17.72 1.18
C ASN A 119 -10.59 -18.85 1.73
N GLU A 120 -11.59 -18.58 2.57
CA GLU A 120 -12.55 -19.63 2.99
C GLU A 120 -13.38 -20.17 1.83
N ARG A 121 -13.58 -19.39 0.76
CA ARG A 121 -14.20 -19.89 -0.48
C ARG A 121 -13.28 -20.74 -1.35
N ALA A 122 -11.97 -20.72 -1.12
CA ALA A 122 -11.00 -21.55 -1.85
C ALA A 122 -10.60 -22.82 -1.07
N TYR A 123 -10.71 -22.81 0.26
CA TYR A 123 -10.48 -24.01 1.09
C TYR A 123 -11.67 -24.99 1.11
N SER A 124 -12.85 -24.60 0.62
CA SER A 124 -14.06 -25.43 0.71
C SER A 124 -14.19 -26.54 -0.35
N GLN A 125 -13.20 -26.75 -1.23
CA GLN A 125 -13.30 -27.76 -2.31
C GLN A 125 -12.28 -28.91 -2.25
N ILE A 126 -11.37 -28.95 -1.28
CA ILE A 126 -10.54 -30.15 -1.09
C ILE A 126 -11.29 -31.11 -0.17
N ARG A 127 -12.06 -32.03 -0.76
CA ARG A 127 -12.58 -33.19 -0.02
C ARG A 127 -11.58 -34.33 -0.14
N VAL A 128 -11.20 -34.91 1.00
CA VAL A 128 -10.44 -36.16 1.03
C VAL A 128 -11.44 -37.29 1.24
N GLN A 129 -11.51 -38.21 0.28
CA GLN A 129 -12.31 -39.43 0.39
C GLN A 129 -11.36 -40.62 0.18
N ASP A 130 -11.32 -41.54 1.14
CA ASP A 130 -10.45 -42.74 1.12
C ASP A 130 -8.96 -42.46 0.89
N GLY A 131 -8.45 -41.39 1.51
CA GLY A 131 -7.05 -40.97 1.38
C GLY A 131 -6.68 -40.35 0.04
N LYS A 132 -7.67 -40.03 -0.81
CA LYS A 132 -7.48 -39.35 -2.10
C LYS A 132 -8.22 -38.01 -2.10
N ILE A 133 -7.56 -36.99 -2.67
CA ILE A 133 -8.17 -35.68 -2.90
C ILE A 133 -9.11 -35.81 -4.11
N VAL A 134 -10.41 -35.55 -3.90
CA VAL A 134 -11.43 -35.56 -4.95
C VAL A 134 -11.87 -34.13 -5.22
N ASP A 135 -11.69 -33.68 -6.46
CA ASP A 135 -12.08 -32.35 -6.94
C ASP A 135 -13.58 -32.35 -7.31
N LEU A 136 -14.34 -31.37 -6.83
CA LEU A 136 -15.79 -31.27 -7.06
C LEU A 136 -16.06 -30.49 -8.36
N GLY A 137 -15.99 -31.18 -9.48
CA GLY A 137 -16.58 -30.70 -10.75
C GLY A 137 -15.56 -30.24 -11.79
N GLU A 138 -15.52 -31.01 -12.87
CA GLU A 138 -15.01 -30.71 -14.21
C GLU A 138 -14.17 -29.42 -14.39
N GLY A 139 -12.85 -29.61 -14.41
CA GLY A 139 -12.06 -29.11 -15.53
C GLY A 139 -11.76 -27.62 -15.55
N CYS A 140 -11.27 -27.03 -14.46
CA CYS A 140 -10.26 -25.98 -14.57
C CYS A 140 -9.53 -25.80 -13.25
N GLY A 141 -8.41 -26.53 -13.07
CA GLY A 141 -7.39 -26.18 -12.09
C GLY A 141 -6.76 -24.86 -12.50
N THR A 142 -7.50 -23.76 -12.33
CA THR A 142 -6.96 -22.42 -12.48
C THR A 142 -5.97 -22.26 -11.33
N HIS A 143 -4.68 -22.31 -11.66
CA HIS A 143 -3.61 -21.82 -10.79
C HIS A 143 -3.87 -20.33 -10.52
N LEU A 144 -4.75 -20.07 -9.57
CA LEU A 144 -5.17 -18.73 -9.24
C LEU A 144 -4.08 -18.14 -8.33
N HIS A 145 -3.04 -17.59 -8.95
CA HIS A 145 -2.00 -16.84 -8.26
C HIS A 145 -2.62 -15.54 -7.71
N ARG A 146 -3.09 -15.59 -6.47
CA ARG A 146 -3.59 -14.41 -5.76
C ARG A 146 -2.46 -13.78 -4.98
N LEU A 147 -2.03 -12.60 -5.42
CA LEU A 147 -1.13 -11.74 -4.67
C LEU A 147 -1.97 -10.88 -3.72
N TYR A 148 -1.88 -11.16 -2.43
CA TYR A 148 -2.50 -10.34 -1.38
C TYR A 148 -1.53 -9.27 -0.91
N GLY A 149 -2.08 -8.10 -0.55
CA GLY A 149 -1.29 -6.90 -0.35
C GLY A 149 -2.12 -5.70 0.07
N GLY A 150 -1.49 -4.53 0.12
CA GLY A 150 -2.15 -3.29 0.50
C GLY A 150 -1.32 -2.05 0.19
N VAL A 151 -1.85 -0.89 0.56
CA VAL A 151 -1.16 0.40 0.50
C VAL A 151 -0.96 0.87 1.92
N GLN A 152 0.28 1.19 2.29
CA GLN A 152 0.61 1.82 3.55
C GLN A 152 1.68 2.88 3.31
N PHE A 153 1.25 4.13 3.09
CA PHE A 153 2.20 5.23 2.90
C PHE A 153 3.07 5.47 4.15
N GLY A 154 2.51 5.25 5.34
CA GLY A 154 3.21 5.44 6.60
C GLY A 154 3.65 6.90 6.75
N LEU A 155 2.74 7.85 6.54
CA LEU A 155 3.05 9.27 6.54
C LEU A 155 3.42 9.78 7.94
N ASP A 156 2.98 9.09 8.98
CA ASP A 156 3.33 9.29 10.38
C ASP A 156 4.85 9.32 10.63
N LYS A 157 5.63 8.59 9.82
CA LYS A 157 7.09 8.52 9.99
C LYS A 157 7.87 9.70 9.37
N PHE A 158 7.20 10.58 8.62
CA PHE A 158 7.84 11.73 8.00
C PHE A 158 7.45 12.99 8.77
N GLN A 159 8.44 13.79 9.18
CA GLN A 159 8.24 15.17 9.62
C GLN A 159 8.45 16.05 8.40
N LEU A 160 7.37 16.62 7.85
CA LEU A 160 7.43 17.37 6.60
C LEU A 160 7.61 18.87 6.87
N SER A 161 7.12 19.37 8.00
CA SER A 161 7.38 20.74 8.47
C SER A 161 8.59 20.78 9.43
N GLY A 162 9.80 20.94 8.88
CA GLY A 162 11.01 21.20 9.66
C GLY A 162 12.23 21.30 8.74
N ALA A 163 13.02 22.38 8.70
CA ALA A 163 13.27 23.40 9.69
C ALA A 163 13.06 24.83 9.14
N ARG A 164 12.66 25.76 10.02
CA ARG A 164 13.03 27.17 9.89
C ARG A 164 14.52 27.24 9.55
N GLN A 165 14.87 27.68 8.35
CA GLN A 165 16.21 28.18 8.10
C GLN A 165 16.31 29.57 8.77
N PRO A 166 17.40 29.85 9.49
CA PRO A 166 17.61 31.13 10.18
C PRO A 166 17.67 32.31 9.21
#